data_AF-A0AAD7CKC2-F1
#
_entry.id   AF-A0AAD7CKC2-F1
#
_cell.length_a   1.000
_cell.length_b   1.000
_cell.length_c   1.000
_cell.angle_alpha   90.00
_cell.angle_beta   90.00
_cell.angle_gamma   90.00
#
_symmetry.space_group_name_H-M   'P 1'
#
loop_
_entity.id
_entity.type
_entity.pdbx_description
1 polymer ?
#
loop_
_entity_poly.entity_id
_entity_poly.type
_entity_poly.pdbx_seq_one_letter_code
_entity_poly.pdbx_strand_id
1 'polypeptide(L)'
;MTGLDNQPGPSSCPVPSQYQAGGRIHTRRQGLNREIAGLDVEINNIQKDICQMKDLLLLRQEHKQKLIEQVGGGIDYTESDFEWSGELKTQLKTVFNIDDFRLCQEGACNANMDGRDIVCIMPTGGGKSLTYQLPALLNSGCTLVVSPLISLIADQIMHLQEAGIEAVKLTGSTSKTEARAINDRLIAMANSRRDRQERDIKLCYVTPEKIAKSKMFLSMLQKLVDGGQLARIVIDEAHTDPLARHEPWM
;
A
#
# COMPACT_ATOMS: atom_id res chain seq x y z
N MET A 1 -45.08 45.28 -100.31
CA MET A 1 -46.42 45.03 -99.74
C MET A 1 -46.21 44.32 -98.42
N THR A 2 -46.20 45.08 -97.31
CA THR A 2 -47.32 45.26 -96.35
C THR A 2 -47.30 44.16 -95.29
N GLY A 3 -47.33 44.40 -93.97
CA GLY A 3 -47.41 45.59 -93.12
C GLY A 3 -46.88 45.20 -91.72
N LEU A 4 -46.47 46.16 -90.88
CA LEU A 4 -47.21 46.64 -89.69
C LEU A 4 -47.46 45.52 -88.65
N ASP A 5 -47.21 45.64 -87.35
CA ASP A 5 -47.10 46.80 -86.47
C ASP A 5 -46.64 46.33 -85.07
N ASN A 6 -46.38 47.32 -84.18
CA ASN A 6 -46.40 47.28 -82.71
C ASN A 6 -45.14 46.86 -81.91
N GLN A 7 -44.49 47.91 -81.37
CA GLN A 7 -43.69 47.94 -80.13
C GLN A 7 -44.60 47.81 -78.88
N PRO A 8 -44.12 47.30 -77.72
CA PRO A 8 -43.59 48.23 -76.70
C PRO A 8 -42.48 47.68 -75.78
N GLY A 9 -41.51 48.54 -75.44
CA GLY A 9 -40.98 48.76 -74.08
C GLY A 9 -40.04 47.72 -73.41
N PRO A 10 -39.04 48.18 -72.61
CA PRO A 10 -37.91 47.36 -72.18
C PRO A 10 -38.27 46.51 -70.95
N SER A 11 -37.95 45.22 -70.98
CA SER A 11 -38.10 44.33 -69.83
C SER A 11 -36.77 43.66 -69.50
N SER A 12 -36.15 44.19 -68.45
CA SER A 12 -35.07 43.58 -67.71
C SER A 12 -35.49 42.20 -67.20
N CYS A 13 -34.97 41.14 -67.82
CA CYS A 13 -35.10 39.79 -67.29
C CYS A 13 -34.30 39.68 -65.97
N PRO A 14 -34.92 39.24 -64.87
CA PRO A 14 -34.22 39.02 -63.61
C PRO A 14 -33.35 37.75 -63.71
N VAL A 15 -32.11 37.87 -63.22
CA VAL A 15 -31.13 36.77 -63.13
C VAL A 15 -31.64 35.73 -62.12
N PRO A 16 -31.51 34.40 -62.36
CA PRO A 16 -32.10 33.39 -61.50
C PRO A 16 -31.46 33.32 -60.10
N SER A 17 -32.28 33.07 -59.08
CA SER A 17 -31.93 32.83 -57.68
C SER A 17 -31.11 31.54 -57.49
N GLN A 18 -29.82 31.56 -57.82
CA GLN A 18 -28.87 30.49 -57.47
C GLN A 18 -27.91 30.87 -56.32
N TYR A 19 -28.05 32.06 -55.74
CA TYR A 19 -27.13 32.60 -54.73
C TYR A 19 -27.52 32.36 -53.25
N GLN A 20 -28.55 31.57 -52.94
CA GLN A 20 -29.02 31.40 -51.55
C GLN A 20 -28.54 30.12 -50.84
N ALA A 21 -28.06 29.09 -51.55
CA ALA A 21 -27.57 27.85 -50.93
C ALA A 21 -26.14 27.98 -50.35
N GLY A 22 -25.29 28.82 -50.94
CA GLY A 22 -23.92 29.05 -50.48
C GLY A 22 -23.82 29.76 -49.14
N GLY A 23 -24.80 30.62 -48.80
CA GLY A 23 -24.81 31.38 -47.55
C GLY A 23 -24.98 30.51 -46.30
N ARG A 24 -25.89 29.51 -46.32
CA ARG A 24 -26.08 28.60 -45.17
C ARG A 24 -24.88 27.70 -44.91
N ILE A 25 -24.24 27.20 -45.97
CA ILE A 25 -23.04 26.37 -45.86
C ILE A 25 -21.88 27.20 -45.34
N HIS A 26 -21.75 28.44 -45.80
CA HIS A 26 -20.71 29.37 -45.32
C HIS A 26 -20.88 29.71 -43.83
N THR A 27 -22.10 30.04 -43.38
CA THR A 27 -22.36 30.32 -41.96
C THR A 27 -22.13 29.12 -41.05
N ARG A 28 -22.54 27.91 -41.48
CA ARG A 28 -22.29 26.67 -40.71
C ARG A 28 -20.80 26.34 -40.63
N ARG A 29 -20.05 26.55 -41.72
CA ARG A 29 -18.59 26.38 -41.75
C ARG A 29 -17.88 27.39 -40.85
N GLN A 30 -18.33 28.64 -40.82
CA GLN A 30 -17.80 29.65 -39.90
C GLN A 30 -18.08 29.31 -38.43
N GLY A 31 -19.25 28.76 -38.11
CA GLY A 31 -19.60 28.29 -36.78
C GLY A 31 -18.68 27.15 -36.31
N LEU A 32 -18.53 26.11 -37.14
CA LEU A 32 -17.63 24.99 -36.87
C LEU A 32 -16.17 25.44 -36.73
N ASN A 33 -15.71 26.39 -37.56
CA ASN A 33 -14.35 26.91 -37.44
C ASN A 33 -14.11 27.67 -36.12
N ARG A 34 -15.12 28.36 -35.57
CA ARG A 34 -15.02 29.01 -34.25
C ARG A 34 -15.00 27.99 -33.12
N GLU A 35 -15.78 26.93 -33.24
CA GLU A 35 -15.82 25.85 -32.25
C GLU A 35 -14.49 25.07 -32.24
N ILE A 36 -13.93 24.75 -33.40
CA ILE A 36 -12.59 24.17 -33.54
C ILE A 36 -11.53 25.08 -32.91
N ALA A 37 -11.57 26.39 -33.19
CA ALA A 37 -10.63 27.33 -32.59
C ALA A 37 -10.77 27.40 -31.05
N GLY A 38 -11.98 27.24 -30.52
CA GLY A 38 -12.22 27.14 -29.07
C GLY A 38 -11.59 25.89 -28.47
N LEU A 39 -11.79 24.74 -29.12
CA LEU A 39 -11.18 23.47 -28.71
C LEU A 39 -9.65 23.51 -28.77
N ASP A 40 -9.07 24.16 -29.79
CA ASP A 40 -7.62 24.32 -29.89
C ASP A 40 -7.04 25.13 -28.71
N VAL A 41 -7.77 26.15 -28.24
CA VAL A 41 -7.37 26.91 -27.05
C VAL A 41 -7.44 26.06 -25.78
N GLU A 42 -8.49 25.25 -25.61
CA GLU A 42 -8.60 24.32 -24.47
C GLU A 42 -7.49 23.27 -24.48
N ILE A 43 -7.19 22.67 -25.63
CA ILE A 43 -6.09 21.71 -25.79
C ILE A 43 -4.76 22.34 -25.38
N ASN A 44 -4.48 23.57 -25.83
CA ASN A 44 -3.25 24.29 -25.47
C ASN A 44 -3.16 24.55 -23.96
N ASN A 45 -4.26 24.91 -23.31
CA ASN A 45 -4.29 25.10 -21.86
C ASN A 45 -4.05 23.78 -21.11
N ILE A 46 -4.70 22.69 -21.52
CA ILE A 46 -4.49 21.36 -20.93
C ILE A 46 -3.04 20.90 -21.12
N GLN A 47 -2.45 21.14 -22.30
CA GLN A 47 -1.04 20.83 -22.55
C GLN A 47 -0.11 21.61 -21.62
N LYS A 48 -0.43 22.87 -21.34
CA LYS A 48 0.33 23.70 -20.39
C LYS A 48 0.21 23.15 -18.96
N ASP A 49 -0.97 22.74 -18.54
CA ASP A 49 -1.20 22.16 -17.21
C ASP A 49 -0.46 20.81 -17.06
N ILE A 50 -0.48 19.96 -18.10
CA ILE A 50 0.30 18.72 -18.14
C ILE A 50 1.80 19.01 -17.99
N CYS A 51 2.30 20.06 -18.66
CA CYS A 51 3.70 20.46 -18.56
C CYS A 51 4.04 20.89 -17.12
N GLN A 52 3.24 21.77 -16.52
CA GLN A 52 3.42 22.20 -15.14
C GLN A 52 3.39 21.04 -14.14
N MET A 53 2.50 20.07 -14.36
CA MET A 53 2.36 18.91 -13.49
C MET A 53 3.58 17.97 -13.61
N LYS A 54 4.15 17.82 -14.82
CA LYS A 54 5.40 17.09 -15.04
C LYS A 54 6.57 17.75 -14.32
N ASP A 55 6.69 19.07 -14.39
CA ASP A 55 7.74 19.82 -13.69
C ASP A 55 7.62 19.64 -12.16
N LEU A 56 6.38 19.68 -11.64
CA LEU A 56 6.09 19.45 -10.22
C LEU A 56 6.46 18.03 -9.77
N LEU A 57 6.19 17.02 -10.61
CA LEU A 57 6.60 15.63 -10.34
C LEU A 57 8.12 15.48 -10.35
N LEU A 58 8.81 16.14 -11.27
CA LEU A 58 10.27 16.14 -11.35
C LEU A 58 10.88 16.76 -10.08
N LEU A 59 10.38 17.94 -9.69
CA LEU A 59 10.81 18.61 -8.47
C LEU A 59 10.57 17.76 -7.22
N ARG A 60 9.43 17.06 -7.16
CA ARG A 60 9.12 16.13 -6.07
C ARG A 60 10.10 14.95 -6.04
N GLN A 61 10.47 14.40 -7.20
CA GLN A 61 11.47 13.33 -7.29
C GLN A 61 12.85 13.82 -6.83
N GLU A 62 13.27 15.00 -7.25
CA GLU A 62 14.54 15.61 -6.81
C GLU A 62 14.55 15.87 -5.30
N HIS A 63 13.46 16.41 -4.74
CA HIS A 63 13.32 16.59 -3.30
C HIS A 63 13.35 15.25 -2.54
N LYS A 64 12.68 14.22 -3.06
CA LYS A 64 12.75 12.86 -2.50
C LYS A 64 14.19 12.35 -2.50
N GLN A 65 14.92 12.53 -3.59
CA GLN A 65 16.31 12.09 -3.71
C GLN A 65 17.25 12.82 -2.74
N LYS A 66 17.10 14.14 -2.62
CA LYS A 66 17.88 14.94 -1.66
C LYS A 66 17.60 14.57 -0.22
N LEU A 67 16.34 14.27 0.13
CA LEU A 67 15.98 13.77 1.46
C LEU A 67 16.63 12.40 1.73
N ILE A 68 16.65 11.51 0.75
CA ILE A 68 17.32 10.20 0.85
C ILE A 68 18.83 10.37 1.06
N GLU A 69 19.48 11.27 0.30
CA GLU A 69 20.90 11.56 0.44
C GLU A 69 21.26 12.21 1.79
N GLN A 70 20.40 13.09 2.31
CA GLN A 70 20.58 13.74 3.61
C GLN A 70 20.47 12.78 4.80
N VAL A 71 19.68 11.71 4.66
CA VAL A 71 19.55 10.65 5.67
C VAL A 71 20.77 9.71 5.67
N GLY A 72 21.59 9.73 4.61
CA GLY A 72 22.88 9.04 4.53
C GLY A 72 22.74 7.53 4.30
N GLY A 73 23.22 7.05 3.15
CA GLY A 73 23.57 5.64 2.91
C GLY A 73 22.44 4.63 3.17
N GLY A 74 21.18 5.02 3.01
CA GLY A 74 20.05 4.13 3.20
C GLY A 74 20.03 3.07 2.08
N ILE A 75 19.99 1.80 2.47
CA ILE A 75 19.67 0.71 1.54
C ILE A 75 18.27 0.99 0.97
N ASP A 76 18.15 1.04 -0.36
CA ASP A 76 16.83 1.15 -0.99
C ASP A 76 16.14 -0.21 -0.96
N TYR A 77 15.31 -0.41 0.07
CA TYR A 77 14.55 -1.64 0.22
C TYR A 77 13.42 -1.81 -0.81
N THR A 78 13.17 -0.83 -1.69
CA THR A 78 12.16 -0.96 -2.74
C THR A 78 12.58 -1.89 -3.87
N GLU A 79 13.87 -2.24 -3.95
CA GLU A 79 14.38 -3.21 -4.90
C GLU A 79 14.08 -4.67 -4.48
N SER A 80 14.05 -5.58 -5.45
CA SER A 80 13.79 -7.02 -5.23
C SER A 80 15.06 -7.90 -5.33
N ASP A 81 16.25 -7.33 -5.13
CA ASP A 81 17.54 -8.02 -5.35
C ASP A 81 18.22 -8.46 -4.04
N PHE A 82 17.43 -8.85 -3.04
CA PHE A 82 17.94 -9.39 -1.78
C PHE A 82 17.97 -10.92 -1.81
N GLU A 83 18.85 -11.54 -1.02
CA GLU A 83 18.98 -13.01 -0.93
C GLU A 83 17.66 -13.72 -0.58
N TRP A 84 16.79 -13.05 0.18
CA TRP A 84 15.48 -13.57 0.62
C TRP A 84 14.31 -13.22 -0.33
N SER A 85 14.51 -12.41 -1.36
CA SER A 85 13.42 -11.92 -2.21
C SER A 85 12.66 -13.04 -2.93
N GLY A 86 13.36 -14.12 -3.31
CA GLY A 86 12.74 -15.32 -3.89
C GLY A 86 11.81 -16.02 -2.89
N GLU A 87 12.30 -16.28 -1.68
CA GLU A 87 11.52 -16.96 -0.64
C GLU A 87 10.31 -16.14 -0.17
N LEU A 88 10.47 -14.82 -0.05
CA LEU A 88 9.35 -13.91 0.25
C LEU A 88 8.22 -14.05 -0.78
N LYS A 89 8.54 -14.03 -2.08
CA LYS A 89 7.55 -14.18 -3.16
C LYS A 89 6.91 -15.56 -3.16
N THR A 90 7.67 -16.62 -2.86
CA THR A 90 7.13 -17.97 -2.73
C THR A 90 6.12 -18.05 -1.58
N GLN A 91 6.51 -17.63 -0.36
CA GLN A 91 5.63 -17.69 0.81
C GLN A 91 4.39 -16.79 0.67
N LEU A 92 4.54 -15.63 0.03
CA LEU A 92 3.43 -14.74 -0.28
C LEU A 92 2.34 -15.45 -1.10
N LYS A 93 2.75 -16.20 -2.13
CA LYS A 93 1.83 -16.95 -2.99
C LYS A 93 1.31 -18.21 -2.31
N THR A 94 2.16 -19.01 -1.69
CA THR A 94 1.77 -20.33 -1.18
C THR A 94 0.98 -20.28 0.11
N VAL A 95 1.26 -19.30 0.99
CA VAL A 95 0.65 -19.23 2.33
C VAL A 95 -0.45 -18.18 2.38
N PHE A 96 -0.22 -17.00 1.79
CA PHE A 96 -1.20 -15.91 1.83
C PHE A 96 -2.08 -15.83 0.58
N ASN A 97 -1.79 -16.61 -0.46
CA ASN A 97 -2.51 -16.61 -1.74
C ASN A 97 -2.61 -15.19 -2.35
N ILE A 98 -1.50 -14.44 -2.28
CA ILE A 98 -1.37 -13.09 -2.84
C ILE A 98 -0.38 -13.16 -4.00
N ASP A 99 -0.77 -12.63 -5.16
CA ASP A 99 0.07 -12.68 -6.36
C ASP A 99 1.27 -11.74 -6.29
N ASP A 100 1.04 -10.50 -5.84
CA ASP A 100 2.05 -9.44 -5.81
C ASP A 100 1.88 -8.54 -4.57
N PHE A 101 3.00 -7.93 -4.14
CA PHE A 101 3.00 -6.96 -3.07
C PHE A 101 2.23 -5.69 -3.45
N ARG A 102 1.51 -5.12 -2.48
CA ARG A 102 0.99 -3.75 -2.58
C ARG A 102 2.12 -2.75 -2.34
N LEU A 103 1.84 -1.49 -2.67
CA LEU A 103 2.77 -0.38 -2.49
C LEU A 103 3.38 -0.37 -1.08
N CYS A 104 4.70 -0.24 -1.01
CA CYS A 104 5.52 -0.22 0.21
C CYS A 104 5.59 -1.53 1.02
N GLN A 105 4.80 -2.57 0.72
CA GLN A 105 4.84 -3.82 1.49
C GLN A 105 6.17 -4.55 1.33
N GLU A 106 6.65 -4.67 0.10
CA GLU A 106 7.91 -5.37 -0.19
C GLU A 106 9.09 -4.70 0.52
N GLY A 107 9.19 -3.37 0.44
CA GLY A 107 10.24 -2.63 1.13
C GLY A 107 10.19 -2.76 2.65
N ALA A 108 8.99 -2.78 3.25
CA ALA A 108 8.86 -3.04 4.68
C ALA A 108 9.28 -4.48 5.04
N CYS A 109 8.93 -5.47 4.21
CA CYS A 109 9.40 -6.85 4.40
C CYS A 109 10.92 -6.96 4.25
N ASN A 110 11.51 -6.32 3.24
CA ASN A 110 12.96 -6.36 3.00
C ASN A 110 13.74 -5.74 4.16
N ALA A 111 13.33 -4.56 4.63
CA ALA A 111 13.94 -3.95 5.81
C ALA A 111 13.79 -4.83 7.07
N ASN A 112 12.69 -5.60 7.16
CA ASN A 112 12.42 -6.49 8.29
C ASN A 112 13.35 -7.70 8.26
N MET A 113 13.52 -8.30 7.07
CA MET A 113 14.47 -9.38 6.83
C MET A 113 15.92 -8.94 7.06
N ASP A 114 16.27 -7.69 6.72
CA ASP A 114 17.59 -7.09 6.97
C ASP A 114 17.83 -6.70 8.45
N GLY A 115 16.89 -7.02 9.35
CA GLY A 115 17.07 -6.80 10.78
C GLY A 115 17.01 -5.33 11.22
N ARG A 116 16.48 -4.42 10.39
CA ARG A 116 16.36 -2.99 10.74
C ARG A 116 15.14 -2.72 11.60
N ASP A 117 15.20 -1.62 12.36
CA ASP A 117 14.04 -1.02 13.03
C ASP A 117 13.21 -0.23 12.02
N ILE A 118 11.90 -0.45 12.02
CA ILE A 118 10.98 0.07 11.00
C ILE A 118 9.78 0.73 11.66
N VAL A 119 9.46 1.93 11.20
CA VAL A 119 8.16 2.55 11.42
C VAL A 119 7.35 2.42 10.12
N CYS A 120 6.32 1.57 10.14
CA CYS A 120 5.49 1.29 8.97
C CYS A 120 4.20 2.12 9.03
N ILE A 121 4.10 3.14 8.16
CA ILE A 121 2.92 3.99 8.05
C ILE A 121 2.15 3.59 6.79
N MET A 122 1.01 2.93 6.98
CA MET A 122 0.12 2.55 5.87
C MET A 122 -1.34 2.81 6.25
N PRO A 123 -2.21 3.14 5.29
CA PRO A 123 -3.64 3.30 5.56
C PRO A 123 -4.27 2.01 6.09
N THR A 124 -5.43 2.13 6.74
CA THR A 124 -6.25 0.97 7.11
C THR A 124 -6.61 0.17 5.86
N GLY A 125 -6.52 -1.15 5.95
CA GLY A 125 -6.68 -2.03 4.78
C GLY A 125 -5.48 -2.08 3.83
N GLY A 126 -4.41 -1.29 4.07
CA GLY A 126 -3.17 -1.32 3.28
C GLY A 126 -2.37 -2.61 3.40
N GLY A 127 -2.76 -3.53 4.30
CA GLY A 127 -2.10 -4.82 4.50
C GLY A 127 -0.84 -4.73 5.37
N LYS A 128 -0.90 -3.94 6.45
CA LYS A 128 0.20 -3.78 7.42
C LYS A 128 0.60 -5.10 8.09
N SER A 129 -0.37 -5.99 8.36
CA SER A 129 -0.10 -7.26 9.03
C SER A 129 0.89 -8.13 8.25
N LEU A 130 0.78 -8.13 6.93
CA LEU A 130 1.65 -8.88 6.03
C LEU A 130 3.13 -8.48 6.20
N THR A 131 3.43 -7.21 6.48
CA THR A 131 4.82 -6.70 6.53
C THR A 131 5.63 -7.24 7.71
N TYR A 132 4.97 -7.86 8.69
CA TYR A 132 5.64 -8.58 9.78
C TYR A 132 5.28 -10.06 9.82
N GLN A 133 4.09 -10.47 9.35
CA GLN A 133 3.70 -11.88 9.30
C GLN A 133 4.55 -12.66 8.30
N LEU A 134 4.78 -12.12 7.10
CA LEU A 134 5.54 -12.81 6.07
C LEU A 134 7.02 -13.00 6.48
N PRO A 135 7.74 -11.96 6.97
CA PRO A 135 9.09 -12.15 7.52
C PRO A 135 9.16 -13.11 8.72
N ALA A 136 8.12 -13.17 9.56
CA ALA A 136 8.10 -14.10 10.70
C ALA A 136 8.12 -15.58 10.28
N LEU A 137 7.68 -15.91 9.06
CA LEU A 137 7.75 -17.28 8.55
C LEU A 137 9.17 -17.70 8.20
N LEU A 138 9.93 -16.77 7.61
CA LEU A 138 11.29 -17.00 7.14
C LEU A 138 12.31 -16.91 8.28
N ASN A 139 12.10 -16.00 9.24
CA ASN A 139 13.01 -15.85 10.37
C ASN A 139 12.93 -17.04 11.34
N SER A 140 14.08 -17.39 11.92
CA SER A 140 14.16 -18.38 12.99
C SER A 140 13.61 -17.78 14.29
N GLY A 141 12.85 -18.58 15.05
CA GLY A 141 12.27 -18.15 16.31
C GLY A 141 10.84 -17.61 16.17
N CYS A 142 10.42 -16.86 17.18
CA CYS A 142 9.08 -16.34 17.36
C CYS A 142 9.07 -14.81 17.25
N THR A 143 8.12 -14.26 16.50
CA THR A 143 7.84 -12.83 16.46
C THR A 143 6.76 -12.50 17.49
N LEU A 144 7.07 -11.58 18.40
CA LEU A 144 6.14 -11.06 19.40
C LEU A 144 5.36 -9.88 18.82
N VAL A 145 4.04 -9.96 18.79
CA VAL A 145 3.16 -8.89 18.31
C VAL A 145 2.36 -8.33 19.48
N VAL A 146 2.55 -7.06 19.79
CA VAL A 146 1.80 -6.33 20.81
C VAL A 146 0.67 -5.61 20.12
N SER A 147 -0.58 -5.97 20.42
CA SER A 147 -1.76 -5.32 19.83
C SER A 147 -2.79 -4.99 20.92
N PRO A 148 -3.39 -3.78 20.91
CA PRO A 148 -4.37 -3.37 21.92
C PRO A 148 -5.75 -3.99 21.70
N LEU A 149 -6.08 -4.43 20.48
CA LEU A 149 -7.43 -4.86 20.11
C LEU A 149 -7.55 -6.39 20.12
N ILE A 150 -8.21 -6.94 21.15
CA ILE A 150 -8.40 -8.40 21.30
C ILE A 150 -9.17 -9.01 20.13
N SER A 151 -10.17 -8.29 19.59
CA SER A 151 -10.93 -8.74 18.42
C SER A 151 -10.02 -8.92 17.20
N LEU A 152 -9.16 -7.92 16.94
CA LEU A 152 -8.20 -7.98 15.84
C LEU A 152 -7.22 -9.14 16.02
N ILE A 153 -6.73 -9.37 17.23
CA ILE A 153 -5.88 -10.53 17.55
C ILE A 153 -6.59 -11.84 17.21
N ALA A 154 -7.87 -11.99 17.58
CA ALA A 154 -8.61 -13.22 17.32
C ALA A 154 -8.72 -13.51 15.81
N ASP A 155 -9.03 -12.50 15.01
CA ASP A 155 -9.13 -12.61 13.56
C ASP A 155 -7.76 -12.97 12.93
N GLN A 156 -6.68 -12.31 13.37
CA GLN A 156 -5.33 -12.62 12.87
C GLN A 156 -4.91 -14.06 13.20
N ILE A 157 -5.17 -14.54 14.42
CA ILE A 157 -4.85 -15.92 14.82
C ILE A 157 -5.63 -16.92 13.96
N MET A 158 -6.92 -16.68 13.73
CA MET A 158 -7.76 -17.55 12.91
C MET A 158 -7.19 -17.68 11.49
N HIS A 159 -6.91 -16.55 10.83
CA HIS A 159 -6.35 -16.54 9.48
C HIS A 159 -4.97 -17.22 9.37
N LEU A 160 -4.09 -17.00 10.36
CA LEU A 160 -2.77 -17.63 10.37
C LEU A 160 -2.88 -19.16 10.56
N GLN A 161 -3.76 -19.62 11.45
CA GLN A 161 -3.99 -21.04 11.68
C GLN A 161 -4.64 -21.73 10.48
N GLU A 162 -5.58 -21.07 9.80
CA GLU A 162 -6.15 -21.54 8.53
C GLU A 162 -5.08 -21.70 7.43
N ALA A 163 -4.10 -20.80 7.41
CA ALA A 163 -2.93 -20.87 6.53
C ALA A 163 -1.87 -21.90 6.99
N GLY A 164 -2.13 -22.65 8.07
CA GLY A 164 -1.23 -23.68 8.61
C GLY A 164 -0.03 -23.14 9.39
N ILE A 165 -0.05 -21.86 9.77
CA ILE A 165 0.98 -21.20 10.57
C ILE A 165 0.64 -21.34 12.06
N GLU A 166 1.62 -21.79 12.85
CA GLU A 166 1.49 -21.79 14.31
C GLU A 166 1.58 -20.36 14.87
N ALA A 167 0.41 -19.79 15.15
CA ALA A 167 0.26 -18.53 15.84
C ALA A 167 -0.56 -18.72 17.13
N VAL A 168 -0.15 -18.05 18.21
CA VAL A 168 -0.78 -18.16 19.53
C VAL A 168 -1.08 -16.77 20.11
N LYS A 169 -2.05 -16.71 21.04
CA LYS A 169 -2.40 -15.47 21.76
C LYS A 169 -2.29 -15.62 23.27
N LEU A 170 -1.66 -14.65 23.91
CA LEU A 170 -1.58 -14.51 25.36
C LEU A 170 -2.23 -13.20 25.80
N THR A 171 -3.53 -13.24 26.02
CA THR A 171 -4.34 -12.08 26.45
C THR A 171 -4.86 -12.28 27.88
N GLY A 172 -5.71 -11.37 28.34
CA GLY A 172 -6.50 -11.54 29.57
C GLY A 172 -7.60 -12.60 29.46
N SER A 173 -8.06 -12.93 28.24
CA SER A 173 -9.09 -13.94 27.99
C SER A 173 -8.53 -15.35 27.77
N THR A 174 -7.22 -15.50 27.54
CA THR A 174 -6.56 -16.81 27.45
C THR A 174 -6.70 -17.59 28.76
N SER A 175 -7.17 -18.83 28.67
CA SER A 175 -7.34 -19.69 29.86
C SER A 175 -6.00 -19.98 30.53
N LYS A 176 -6.01 -20.27 31.84
CA LYS A 176 -4.76 -20.57 32.59
C LYS A 176 -4.06 -21.83 32.07
N THR A 177 -4.82 -22.81 31.61
CA THR A 177 -4.30 -24.08 31.05
C THR A 177 -3.63 -23.83 29.70
N GLU A 178 -4.31 -23.12 28.80
CA GLU A 178 -3.78 -22.74 27.49
C GLU A 178 -2.53 -21.85 27.61
N ALA A 179 -2.57 -20.85 28.50
CA ALA A 179 -1.42 -19.98 28.73
C ALA A 179 -0.18 -20.75 29.26
N ARG A 180 -0.40 -21.77 30.10
CA ARG A 180 0.69 -22.65 30.57
C ARG A 180 1.26 -23.48 29.42
N ALA A 181 0.40 -24.13 28.63
CA ALA A 181 0.83 -24.91 27.47
C ALA A 181 1.64 -24.08 26.47
N ILE A 182 1.18 -22.86 26.15
CA ILE A 182 1.91 -21.92 25.27
C ILE A 182 3.28 -21.57 25.87
N ASN A 183 3.33 -21.24 27.17
CA ASN A 183 4.60 -20.92 27.82
C ASN A 183 5.58 -22.10 27.82
N ASP A 184 5.10 -23.32 28.06
CA ASP A 184 5.93 -24.52 28.06
C ASP A 184 6.51 -24.77 26.66
N ARG A 185 5.71 -24.61 25.60
CA ARG A 185 6.17 -24.69 24.20
C ARG A 185 7.24 -23.64 23.88
N LEU A 186 7.01 -22.37 24.26
CA LEU A 186 7.98 -21.29 24.04
C LEU A 186 9.30 -21.52 24.82
N ILE A 187 9.22 -22.04 26.05
CA ILE A 187 10.41 -22.39 26.84
C ILE A 187 11.14 -23.61 26.23
N ALA A 188 10.41 -24.60 25.72
CA ALA A 188 11.01 -25.74 25.02
C ALA A 188 11.75 -25.28 23.75
N MET A 189 11.15 -24.35 22.98
CA MET A 189 11.78 -23.69 21.85
C MET A 189 13.08 -22.98 22.25
N ALA A 190 13.03 -22.16 23.31
CA ALA A 190 14.18 -21.41 23.83
C ALA A 190 15.37 -22.30 24.20
N ASN A 191 15.11 -23.48 24.77
CA ASN A 191 16.15 -24.41 25.20
C ASN A 191 16.59 -25.39 24.10
N SER A 192 16.09 -25.25 22.86
CA SER A 192 16.27 -26.24 21.79
C SER A 192 15.85 -27.68 22.19
N ARG A 193 14.94 -27.80 23.16
CA ARG A 193 14.38 -29.07 23.67
C ARG A 193 12.98 -29.31 23.10
N ARG A 194 12.86 -29.14 21.79
CA ARG A 194 11.57 -29.17 21.08
C ARG A 194 11.18 -30.61 20.83
N ASP A 195 9.91 -30.93 21.01
CA ASP A 195 9.36 -32.16 20.46
C ASP A 195 9.36 -32.04 18.93
N ARG A 196 9.90 -33.04 18.22
CA ARG A 196 9.92 -33.04 16.75
C ARG A 196 8.53 -33.09 16.14
N GLN A 197 7.51 -33.48 16.92
CA GLN A 197 6.13 -33.54 16.47
C GLN A 197 5.42 -32.18 16.50
N GLU A 198 5.90 -31.23 17.31
CA GLU A 198 5.28 -29.91 17.41
C GLU A 198 5.96 -28.91 16.49
N ARG A 199 5.13 -28.14 15.77
CA ARG A 199 5.61 -27.01 14.96
C ARG A 199 6.00 -25.84 15.87
N ASP A 200 7.03 -25.11 15.44
CA ASP A 200 7.50 -23.90 16.12
C ASP A 200 6.45 -22.79 16.07
N ILE A 201 6.24 -22.11 17.19
CA ILE A 201 5.37 -20.93 17.26
C ILE A 201 6.07 -19.76 16.55
N LYS A 202 5.55 -19.38 15.38
CA LYS A 202 6.10 -18.28 14.57
C LYS A 202 5.63 -16.91 15.03
N LEU A 203 4.39 -16.81 15.52
CA LEU A 203 3.82 -15.55 16.00
C LEU A 203 3.17 -15.71 17.38
N CYS A 204 3.48 -14.81 18.29
CA CYS A 204 2.84 -14.70 19.60
C CYS A 204 2.20 -13.32 19.75
N TYR A 205 0.87 -13.26 19.76
CA TYR A 205 0.11 -12.03 19.96
C TYR A 205 -0.15 -11.81 21.45
N VAL A 206 0.09 -10.60 21.94
CA VAL A 206 -0.09 -10.23 23.35
C VAL A 206 -0.73 -8.87 23.48
N THR A 207 -1.44 -8.64 24.58
CA THR A 207 -1.94 -7.30 24.90
C THR A 207 -0.92 -6.54 25.77
N PRO A 208 -0.88 -5.20 25.73
CA PRO A 208 0.02 -4.41 26.57
C PRO A 208 -0.11 -4.71 28.06
N GLU A 209 -1.32 -4.97 28.55
CA GLU A 209 -1.58 -5.28 29.96
C GLU A 209 -0.94 -6.61 30.37
N LYS A 210 -0.84 -7.57 29.46
CA LYS A 210 -0.19 -8.85 29.73
C LYS A 210 1.30 -8.65 30.00
N ILE A 211 1.95 -7.84 29.17
CA ILE A 211 3.37 -7.47 29.32
C ILE A 211 3.58 -6.78 30.68
N ALA A 212 2.75 -5.78 31.00
CA ALA A 212 2.89 -4.98 32.21
C ALA A 212 2.63 -5.79 33.51
N LYS A 213 1.67 -6.72 33.50
CA LYS A 213 1.18 -7.38 34.72
C LYS A 213 1.76 -8.77 34.96
N SER A 214 2.30 -9.44 33.94
CA SER A 214 2.67 -10.85 34.04
C SER A 214 4.19 -11.05 34.14
N LYS A 215 4.69 -11.20 35.38
CA LYS A 215 6.09 -11.59 35.64
C LYS A 215 6.49 -12.91 34.98
N MET A 216 5.55 -13.87 34.94
CA MET A 216 5.75 -15.16 34.28
C MET A 216 6.00 -14.98 32.77
N PHE A 217 5.21 -14.12 32.12
CA PHE A 217 5.40 -13.80 30.71
C PHE A 217 6.76 -13.16 30.46
N LEU A 218 7.16 -12.17 31.27
CA LEU A 218 8.47 -11.52 31.14
C LEU A 218 9.63 -12.50 31.35
N SER A 219 9.52 -13.43 32.31
CA SER A 219 10.53 -14.47 32.51
C SER A 219 10.63 -15.44 31.33
N MET A 220 9.49 -15.79 30.71
CA MET A 220 9.47 -16.60 29.49
C MET A 220 10.08 -15.84 28.30
N LEU A 221 9.75 -14.55 28.15
CA LEU A 221 10.32 -13.71 27.10
C LEU A 221 11.84 -13.57 27.23
N GLN A 222 12.35 -13.38 28.45
CA GLN A 222 13.80 -13.36 28.70
C GLN A 222 14.47 -14.66 28.25
N LYS A 223 13.87 -15.81 28.53
CA LYS A 223 14.40 -17.11 28.07
C LYS A 223 14.42 -17.22 26.55
N LEU A 224 13.40 -16.70 25.85
CA LEU A 224 13.40 -16.67 24.39
C LEU A 224 14.53 -15.79 23.85
N VAL A 225 14.78 -14.64 24.47
CA VAL A 225 15.92 -13.76 24.11
C VAL A 225 17.24 -14.49 24.34
N ASP A 226 17.45 -15.05 25.53
CA ASP A 226 18.69 -15.75 25.90
C ASP A 226 18.97 -16.97 24.99
N GLY A 227 17.91 -17.65 24.54
CA GLY A 227 17.97 -18.77 23.60
C GLY A 227 18.06 -18.37 22.12
N GLY A 228 18.12 -17.08 21.80
CA GLY A 228 18.13 -16.59 20.41
C GLY A 228 16.87 -16.97 19.62
N GLN A 229 15.74 -17.14 20.30
CA GLN A 229 14.45 -17.54 19.72
C GLN A 229 13.42 -16.41 19.67
N LEU A 230 13.76 -15.21 20.13
CA LEU A 230 12.96 -14.01 19.86
C LEU A 230 13.45 -13.37 18.56
N ALA A 231 12.66 -13.50 17.50
CA ALA A 231 13.03 -13.00 16.18
C ALA A 231 12.85 -11.48 16.07
N ARG A 232 11.70 -10.98 16.51
CA ARG A 232 11.33 -9.56 16.40
C ARG A 232 10.21 -9.20 17.38
N ILE A 233 10.14 -7.92 17.74
CA ILE A 233 9.00 -7.32 18.43
C ILE A 233 8.28 -6.38 17.47
N VAL A 234 6.96 -6.51 17.38
CA VAL A 234 6.07 -5.70 16.55
C VAL A 234 5.08 -5.00 17.46
N ILE A 235 4.93 -3.69 17.29
CA ILE A 235 3.92 -2.90 18.00
C ILE A 235 2.85 -2.51 16.98
N ASP A 236 1.71 -3.18 17.08
CA ASP A 236 0.53 -2.90 16.26
C ASP A 236 -0.27 -1.75 16.85
N GLU A 237 -0.89 -0.94 15.99
CA GLU A 237 -1.58 0.29 16.35
C GLU A 237 -0.77 1.23 17.27
N ALA A 238 0.52 1.43 16.96
CA ALA A 238 1.43 2.27 17.74
C ALA A 238 0.93 3.71 18.01
N HIS A 239 -0.01 4.21 17.19
CA HIS A 239 -0.69 5.49 17.41
C HIS A 239 -1.57 5.54 18.68
N THR A 240 -1.93 4.37 19.21
CA THR A 240 -2.71 4.22 20.45
C THR A 240 -1.85 4.30 21.70
N ASP A 241 -0.51 4.31 21.57
CA ASP A 241 0.41 4.47 22.69
C ASP A 241 0.28 5.88 23.29
N PRO A 242 -0.07 6.02 24.58
CA PRO A 242 -0.10 7.31 25.27
C PRO A 242 1.27 8.04 25.26
N LEU A 243 2.39 7.30 25.22
CA LEU A 243 3.74 7.89 25.12
C LEU A 243 3.94 8.58 23.76
N ALA A 244 3.37 8.03 22.68
CA ALA A 244 3.41 8.64 21.36
C ALA A 244 2.52 9.90 21.23
N ARG A 245 1.66 10.18 22.22
CA ARG A 245 0.77 11.36 22.22
C ARG A 245 1.38 12.60 22.88
N HIS A 246 2.50 12.47 23.60
CA HIS A 246 3.07 13.56 24.39
C HIS A 246 4.37 14.16 23.85
N GLU A 247 4.96 13.60 22.80
CA GLU A 247 6.08 14.22 22.08
C GLU A 247 5.61 14.57 20.66
N PRO A 248 5.53 15.86 20.29
CA PRO A 248 5.41 16.22 18.89
C PRO A 248 6.69 15.75 18.19
N TRP A 249 6.55 14.86 17.22
CA TRP A 249 7.57 14.66 16.19
C TRP A 249 7.58 15.91 15.30
N MET A 250 8.03 17.05 15.83
CA MET A 250 8.33 18.30 15.12
C MET A 250 9.08 19.26 16.03
#